data_AF-A0A6F9D8G4-F1
#
_entry.id   AF-A0A6F9D8G4-F1
#
_cell.length_a   1.000
_cell.length_b   1.000
_cell.length_c   1.000
_cell.angle_alpha   90.00
_cell.angle_beta   90.00
_cell.angle_gamma   90.00
#
_symmetry.space_group_name_H-M   'P 1'
#
loop_
_entity.id
_entity.type
_entity.pdbx_description
1 polymer ?
#
loop_
_entity_poly.entity_id
_entity_poly.type
_entity_poly.pdbx_seq_one_letter_code
_entity_poly.pdbx_strand_id
1 'polypeptide(L)'
;MIKGSEALSNCQHVLQQQSTTFYENFLRALLNVQLLKNSTITNQELTGLCDEYLEAAVDIFYYLIVMAEQIAWKAMEVTHPNLTSHTLFSAISKHPNLELFLDLLMRKCVSLWTQGDVKSSPDVTAAVVGSNSALTPSECVRLYRSFVVLYRIITKIRTAKHRACSKYKEEFKYYIRPDSVTAKIPESYPACAILRNVIRSVAVLVLPGQNSR
;
A
#
# COMPACT_ATOMS: atom_id res chain seq x y z
N MET A 1 -28.01 7.00 16.76
CA MET A 1 -27.40 6.71 15.45
C MET A 1 -26.89 8.02 14.88
N ILE A 2 -25.57 8.26 14.93
CA ILE A 2 -24.97 9.41 14.23
C ILE A 2 -25.11 9.11 12.73
N LYS A 3 -25.80 9.98 11.99
CA LYS A 3 -25.95 9.82 10.54
C LYS A 3 -24.54 9.92 9.94
N GLY A 4 -24.16 8.99 9.06
CA GLY A 4 -22.78 8.89 8.54
C GLY A 4 -22.24 10.19 7.93
N SER A 5 -23.09 11.12 7.48
CA SER A 5 -22.69 12.45 7.00
C SER A 5 -22.16 13.37 8.10
N GLU A 6 -22.68 13.24 9.33
CA GLU A 6 -22.31 14.07 10.47
C GLU A 6 -20.97 13.63 11.06
N ALA A 7 -20.71 12.31 11.10
CA ALA A 7 -19.41 11.76 11.47
C ALA A 7 -18.32 12.16 10.47
N LEU A 8 -18.59 12.08 9.16
CA LEU A 8 -17.68 12.54 8.10
C LEU A 8 -17.42 14.04 8.19
N SER A 9 -18.46 14.85 8.44
CA SER A 9 -18.34 16.29 8.64
C SER A 9 -17.47 16.64 9.86
N ASN A 10 -17.62 15.90 10.96
CA ASN A 10 -16.83 16.11 12.18
C ASN A 10 -15.37 15.68 12.00
N CYS A 11 -15.11 14.54 11.34
CA CYS A 11 -13.76 14.15 10.96
C CYS A 11 -13.09 15.19 10.06
N GLN A 12 -13.84 15.72 9.08
CA GLN A 12 -13.38 16.78 8.19
C GLN A 12 -13.05 18.06 8.96
N HIS A 13 -13.88 18.45 9.93
CA HIS A 13 -13.65 19.62 10.78
C HIS A 13 -12.42 19.47 11.68
N VAL A 14 -12.21 18.31 12.31
CA VAL A 14 -11.02 18.03 13.12
C VAL A 14 -9.73 18.06 12.27
N LEU A 15 -9.78 17.47 11.07
CA LEU A 15 -8.64 17.50 10.14
C LEU A 15 -8.35 18.92 9.60
N GLN A 16 -9.36 19.78 9.54
CA GLN A 16 -9.23 21.17 9.10
C GLN A 16 -8.62 22.09 10.18
N GLN A 17 -8.95 21.88 11.46
CA GLN A 17 -8.54 22.77 12.56
C GLN A 17 -7.09 22.58 13.05
N GLN A 18 -6.42 21.46 12.74
CA GLN A 18 -5.05 21.16 13.23
C GLN A 18 -4.03 20.85 12.10
N SER A 19 -4.28 21.34 10.89
CA SER A 19 -3.90 20.71 9.62
C SER A 19 -2.41 20.56 9.24
N THR A 20 -1.45 21.18 9.92
CA THR A 20 -0.02 20.96 9.59
C THR A 20 0.66 20.11 10.64
N THR A 21 0.60 20.53 11.91
CA THR A 21 1.22 19.79 13.03
C THR A 21 0.60 18.41 13.25
N PHE A 22 -0.74 18.28 13.13
CA PHE A 22 -1.39 16.97 13.19
C PHE A 22 -0.90 16.07 12.05
N TYR A 23 -0.80 16.59 10.83
CA TYR A 23 -0.36 15.82 9.67
C TYR A 23 1.11 15.43 9.75
N GLU A 24 1.97 16.34 10.17
CA GLU A 24 3.38 16.03 10.38
C GLU A 24 3.54 14.97 11.46
N ASN A 25 2.84 15.08 12.59
CA ASN A 25 2.91 14.10 13.67
C ASN A 25 2.26 12.76 13.28
N PHE A 26 1.18 12.78 12.51
CA PHE A 26 0.50 11.59 12.06
C PHE A 26 1.28 10.86 10.96
N LEU A 27 1.81 11.59 9.97
CA LEU A 27 2.69 11.01 8.96
C LEU A 27 4.01 10.55 9.57
N ARG A 28 4.56 11.28 10.55
CA ARG A 28 5.63 10.75 11.38
C ARG A 28 5.17 9.48 12.05
N ALA A 29 4.03 9.43 12.73
CA ALA A 29 3.58 8.21 13.41
C ALA A 29 3.32 7.03 12.47
N LEU A 30 2.98 7.24 11.19
CA LEU A 30 2.73 6.18 10.20
C LEU A 30 3.99 5.75 9.44
N LEU A 31 4.92 6.68 9.22
CA LEU A 31 6.16 6.46 8.47
C LEU A 31 7.37 6.39 9.39
N ASN A 32 7.22 6.57 10.70
CA ASN A 32 8.28 6.41 11.69
C ASN A 32 8.50 4.93 11.99
N VAL A 33 9.06 4.31 10.98
CA VAL A 33 9.49 2.93 10.91
C VAL A 33 10.85 2.75 11.62
N GLN A 34 11.23 3.65 12.54
CA GLN A 34 12.45 3.49 13.34
C GLN A 34 12.39 2.28 14.29
N LEU A 35 11.19 1.74 14.56
CA LEU A 35 11.01 0.44 15.20
C LEU A 35 11.52 -0.73 14.35
N LEU A 36 11.71 -0.56 13.03
CA LEU A 36 12.16 -1.60 12.10
C LEU A 36 13.63 -1.47 11.66
N LYS A 37 14.38 -0.51 12.23
CA LYS A 37 15.81 -0.33 11.90
C LYS A 37 16.68 -1.49 12.40
N ASN A 38 16.19 -2.27 13.36
CA ASN A 38 16.90 -3.44 13.87
C ASN A 38 16.42 -4.69 13.14
N SER A 39 16.90 -4.85 11.92
CA SER A 39 16.78 -6.07 11.10
C SER A 39 17.50 -7.30 11.71
N THR A 40 17.92 -7.20 12.97
CA THR A 40 18.56 -8.23 13.80
C THR A 40 17.68 -8.70 14.95
N ILE A 41 16.41 -8.26 15.05
CA ILE A 41 15.52 -8.76 16.09
C ILE A 41 15.08 -10.19 15.71
N THR A 42 15.71 -11.17 16.35
CA THR A 42 15.42 -12.61 16.28
C THR A 42 14.11 -13.02 16.95
N ASN A 43 13.40 -12.08 17.60
CA ASN A 43 12.15 -12.38 18.28
C ASN A 43 10.98 -12.32 17.29
N GLN A 44 10.42 -13.50 17.00
CA GLN A 44 9.26 -13.72 16.15
C GLN A 44 8.05 -12.86 16.54
N GLU A 45 7.87 -12.56 17.83
CA GLU A 45 6.79 -11.69 18.34
C GLU A 45 6.98 -10.24 17.89
N LEU A 46 8.23 -9.74 17.94
CA LEU A 46 8.56 -8.40 17.46
C LEU A 46 8.36 -8.29 15.95
N THR A 47 8.74 -9.32 15.17
CA THR A 47 8.44 -9.36 13.74
C THR A 47 6.93 -9.32 13.48
N GLY A 48 6.13 -10.09 14.24
CA GLY A 48 4.67 -10.09 14.13
C GLY A 48 4.05 -8.71 14.42
N LEU A 49 4.45 -8.06 15.51
CA LEU A 49 3.99 -6.70 15.86
C LEU A 49 4.35 -5.67 14.79
N CYS A 50 5.52 -5.82 14.18
CA CYS A 50 5.96 -4.94 13.09
C CYS A 50 5.10 -5.13 11.82
N ASP A 51 4.75 -6.37 11.49
CA ASP A 51 3.87 -6.67 10.37
C ASP A 51 2.44 -6.17 10.59
N GLU A 52 1.92 -6.26 11.82
CA GLU A 52 0.64 -5.71 12.23
C GLU A 52 0.62 -4.19 12.15
N TYR A 53 1.67 -3.54 12.67
CA TYR A 53 1.81 -2.09 12.57
C TYR A 53 1.87 -1.62 11.12
N LEU A 54 2.62 -2.32 10.26
CA LEU A 54 2.67 -2.01 8.83
C LEU A 54 1.30 -2.21 8.16
N GLU A 55 0.52 -3.20 8.57
CA GLU A 55 -0.86 -3.38 8.10
C GLU A 55 -1.75 -2.20 8.45
N ALA A 56 -1.74 -1.81 9.73
CA ALA A 56 -2.53 -0.70 10.22
C ALA A 56 -2.11 0.59 9.50
N ALA A 57 -0.81 0.81 9.30
CA ALA A 57 -0.30 1.97 8.57
C ALA A 57 -0.80 1.98 7.11
N VAL A 58 -0.79 0.85 6.42
CA VAL A 58 -1.32 0.72 5.04
C VAL A 58 -2.81 1.00 4.98
N ASP A 59 -3.58 0.43 5.91
CA ASP A 59 -5.03 0.67 5.99
C ASP A 59 -5.33 2.15 6.20
N ILE A 60 -4.62 2.78 7.14
CA ILE A 60 -4.76 4.21 7.41
C ILE A 60 -4.39 5.03 6.17
N PHE A 61 -3.27 4.74 5.50
CA PHE A 61 -2.89 5.42 4.26
C PHE A 61 -3.93 5.25 3.16
N TYR A 62 -4.46 4.04 3.01
CA TYR A 62 -5.52 3.76 2.05
C TYR A 62 -6.75 4.64 2.31
N TYR A 63 -7.25 4.67 3.54
CA TYR A 63 -8.40 5.49 3.89
C TYR A 63 -8.14 6.99 3.76
N LEU A 64 -6.95 7.48 4.14
CA LEU A 64 -6.55 8.87 3.95
C LEU A 64 -6.55 9.26 2.47
N ILE A 65 -6.01 8.41 1.61
CA ILE A 65 -5.98 8.67 0.17
C ILE A 65 -7.40 8.70 -0.40
N VAL A 66 -8.24 7.74 -0.05
CA VAL A 66 -9.65 7.70 -0.48
C VAL A 66 -10.40 8.94 -0.01
N MET A 67 -10.25 9.35 1.25
CA MET A 67 -10.87 10.56 1.78
C MET A 67 -10.36 11.82 1.07
N ALA A 68 -9.06 11.95 0.85
CA ALA A 68 -8.47 13.09 0.16
C ALA A 68 -8.94 13.19 -1.31
N GLU A 69 -9.15 12.06 -1.99
CA GLU A 69 -9.70 12.00 -3.34
C GLU A 69 -11.20 12.34 -3.37
N GLN A 70 -11.98 11.83 -2.42
CA GLN A 70 -13.40 12.17 -2.29
C GLN A 70 -13.62 13.65 -1.96
N ILE A 71 -12.78 14.22 -1.10
CA ILE A 71 -12.82 15.65 -0.78
C ILE A 71 -12.41 16.46 -2.00
N ALA A 72 -11.38 16.06 -2.75
CA ALA A 72 -11.04 16.72 -4.01
C ALA A 72 -12.19 16.68 -5.04
N TRP A 73 -12.94 15.58 -5.08
CA TRP A 73 -14.10 15.45 -5.98
C TRP A 73 -15.28 16.33 -5.55
N LYS A 74 -15.58 16.42 -4.25
CA LYS A 74 -16.61 17.33 -3.70
C LYS A 74 -16.18 18.81 -3.71
N ALA A 75 -14.88 19.08 -3.60
CA ALA A 75 -14.31 20.43 -3.58
C ALA A 75 -14.34 21.13 -4.95
N MET A 76 -14.82 20.47 -6.01
CA MET A 76 -15.27 21.19 -7.22
C MET A 76 -16.41 22.18 -6.92
N GLU A 77 -17.06 22.09 -5.75
CA GLU A 77 -18.06 23.05 -5.27
C GLU A 77 -17.57 23.93 -4.10
N VAL A 78 -16.48 23.58 -3.39
CA VAL A 78 -16.01 24.34 -2.21
C VAL A 78 -14.48 24.35 -2.10
N THR A 79 -13.89 25.54 -2.17
CA THR A 79 -12.48 25.89 -1.98
C THR A 79 -11.99 25.57 -0.55
N HIS A 80 -11.67 24.31 -0.26
CA HIS A 80 -11.02 23.93 1.00
C HIS A 80 -9.52 23.59 0.80
N PRO A 81 -8.59 24.46 1.25
CA PRO A 81 -7.16 24.33 0.94
C PRO A 81 -6.41 23.26 1.74
N ASN A 82 -6.93 22.82 2.89
CA ASN A 82 -6.12 22.07 3.86
C ASN A 82 -6.15 20.54 3.69
N LEU A 83 -7.09 19.98 2.93
CA LEU A 83 -7.24 18.52 2.77
C LEU A 83 -7.34 18.09 1.31
N THR A 84 -6.38 18.55 0.51
CA THR A 84 -6.28 18.13 -0.88
C THR A 84 -5.34 16.93 -1.01
N SER A 85 -5.57 16.12 -2.04
CA SER A 85 -4.61 15.11 -2.49
C SER A 85 -3.19 15.68 -2.61
N HIS A 86 -3.07 16.92 -3.09
CA HIS A 86 -1.78 17.62 -3.22
C HIS A 86 -1.07 17.83 -1.88
N THR A 87 -1.76 18.33 -0.85
CA THR A 87 -1.18 18.55 0.48
C THR A 87 -0.68 17.23 1.10
N LEU A 88 -1.48 16.16 0.99
CA LEU A 88 -1.11 14.83 1.47
C LEU A 88 0.16 14.30 0.80
N PHE A 89 0.20 14.29 -0.54
CA PHE A 89 1.37 13.75 -1.25
C PHE A 89 2.62 14.64 -1.12
N SER A 90 2.45 15.96 -0.96
CA SER A 90 3.55 16.87 -0.64
C SER A 90 4.19 16.51 0.72
N ALA A 91 3.36 16.28 1.75
CA ALA A 91 3.86 15.90 3.06
C ALA A 91 4.51 14.50 3.06
N ILE A 92 3.91 13.52 2.37
CA ILE A 92 4.50 12.17 2.20
C ILE A 92 5.86 12.27 1.47
N SER A 93 5.97 13.09 0.42
CA SER A 93 7.20 13.21 -0.38
C SER A 93 8.40 13.74 0.38
N LYS A 94 8.16 14.53 1.43
CA LYS A 94 9.20 15.11 2.29
C LYS A 94 9.59 14.21 3.46
N HIS A 95 8.89 13.09 3.66
CA HIS A 95 9.14 12.23 4.81
C HIS A 95 10.41 11.39 4.60
N PRO A 96 11.38 11.41 5.54
CA PRO A 96 12.68 10.76 5.36
C PRO A 96 12.61 9.24 5.20
N ASN A 97 11.57 8.60 5.75
CA ASN A 97 11.40 7.15 5.71
C ASN A 97 10.49 6.66 4.57
N LEU A 98 10.10 7.53 3.62
CA LEU A 98 9.22 7.12 2.51
C LEU A 98 9.78 5.91 1.75
N GLU A 99 11.08 5.93 1.45
CA GLU A 99 11.73 4.83 0.72
C GLU A 99 11.73 3.52 1.49
N LEU A 100 11.98 3.57 2.81
CA LEU A 100 11.95 2.41 3.69
C LEU A 100 10.53 1.84 3.77
N PHE A 101 9.52 2.70 3.91
CA PHE A 101 8.11 2.29 3.90
C PHE A 101 7.76 1.58 2.59
N LEU A 102 8.18 2.12 1.44
CA LEU A 102 7.95 1.47 0.14
C LEU A 102 8.62 0.09 0.04
N ASP A 103 9.84 -0.06 0.58
CA ASP A 103 10.55 -1.34 0.56
C ASP A 103 9.83 -2.40 1.41
N LEU A 104 9.26 -2.00 2.54
CA LEU A 104 8.51 -2.89 3.43
C LEU A 104 7.16 -3.25 2.85
N LEU A 105 6.47 -2.27 2.28
CA LEU A 105 5.22 -2.48 1.56
C LEU A 105 5.40 -3.49 0.43
N MET A 106 6.46 -3.33 -0.38
CA MET A 106 6.73 -4.25 -1.48
C MET A 106 7.09 -5.65 -0.97
N ARG A 107 7.92 -5.76 0.07
CA ARG A 107 8.20 -7.06 0.71
C ARG A 107 6.93 -7.74 1.22
N LYS A 108 6.00 -7.00 1.83
CA LYS A 108 4.71 -7.53 2.29
C LYS A 108 3.84 -7.98 1.12
N CYS A 109 3.77 -7.22 0.03
CA CYS A 109 3.06 -7.64 -1.18
C CYS A 109 3.62 -8.95 -1.76
N VAL A 110 4.95 -9.09 -1.88
CA VAL A 110 5.57 -10.33 -2.35
C VAL A 110 5.35 -11.48 -1.38
N SER A 111 5.45 -11.21 -0.07
CA SER A 111 5.19 -12.20 0.97
C SER A 111 3.77 -12.75 0.88
N LEU A 112 2.75 -11.87 0.87
CA LEU A 112 1.36 -12.28 0.68
C LEU A 112 1.12 -13.02 -0.64
N TRP A 113 1.85 -12.64 -1.70
CA TRP A 113 1.77 -13.33 -2.99
C TRP A 113 2.32 -14.76 -2.95
N THR A 114 3.34 -15.00 -2.13
CA THR A 114 4.11 -16.25 -2.07
C THR A 114 3.71 -17.16 -0.90
N GLN A 115 3.11 -16.62 0.15
CA GLN A 115 2.80 -17.29 1.43
C GLN A 115 1.68 -18.33 1.38
N GLY A 116 1.10 -18.65 0.22
CA GLY A 116 0.01 -19.62 0.07
C GLY A 116 0.33 -21.08 0.49
N ASP A 117 1.41 -21.34 1.24
CA ASP A 117 1.82 -22.66 1.76
C ASP A 117 2.43 -22.67 3.20
N VAL A 118 2.57 -21.54 3.91
CA VAL A 118 3.34 -21.51 5.19
C VAL A 118 2.49 -21.82 6.44
N LYS A 119 1.56 -22.78 6.35
CA LYS A 119 0.94 -23.38 7.56
C LYS A 119 1.50 -24.77 7.91
N SER A 120 2.52 -25.24 7.21
CA SER A 120 3.17 -26.51 7.54
C SER A 120 4.69 -26.45 7.29
N SER A 121 5.41 -26.46 8.42
CA SER A 121 6.82 -26.85 8.59
C SER A 121 7.91 -25.76 8.55
N PRO A 122 8.85 -25.76 9.53
CA PRO A 122 9.90 -24.75 9.71
C PRO A 122 11.22 -25.03 8.97
N ASP A 123 11.26 -25.98 8.02
CA ASP A 123 12.48 -26.29 7.29
C ASP A 123 12.63 -25.44 6.02
N VAL A 124 13.36 -24.34 6.21
CA VAL A 124 13.84 -23.42 5.19
C VAL A 124 14.95 -24.12 4.39
N THR A 125 14.66 -24.61 3.18
CA THR A 125 15.61 -24.79 2.05
C THR A 125 14.91 -25.31 0.79
N ALA A 126 13.93 -24.57 0.28
CA ALA A 126 13.50 -24.67 -1.11
C ALA A 126 12.81 -23.38 -1.53
N ALA A 127 13.62 -22.40 -1.92
CA ALA A 127 13.18 -21.43 -2.90
C ALA A 127 12.81 -22.19 -4.19
N VAL A 128 11.84 -21.62 -4.93
CA VAL A 128 11.43 -21.93 -6.31
C VAL A 128 10.01 -22.53 -6.41
N VAL A 129 9.22 -21.87 -7.27
CA VAL A 129 7.81 -22.07 -7.64
C VAL A 129 6.82 -21.41 -6.68
N GLY A 130 6.34 -20.22 -7.11
CA GLY A 130 5.18 -19.58 -6.50
C GLY A 130 4.02 -20.56 -6.45
N SER A 131 3.52 -20.79 -5.23
CA SER A 131 2.36 -21.63 -4.96
C SER A 131 1.21 -21.25 -5.91
N ASN A 132 0.69 -22.20 -6.68
CA ASN A 132 -0.47 -21.98 -7.54
C ASN A 132 -1.78 -21.88 -6.74
N SER A 133 -1.71 -21.82 -5.40
CA SER A 133 -2.88 -21.63 -4.56
C SER A 133 -3.45 -20.22 -4.79
N ALA A 134 -4.76 -20.21 -5.02
CA ALA A 134 -5.52 -18.99 -5.11
C ALA A 134 -5.51 -18.26 -3.76
N LEU A 135 -5.44 -16.93 -3.81
CA LEU A 135 -5.50 -16.07 -2.64
C LEU A 135 -6.88 -16.15 -2.01
N THR A 136 -6.91 -16.16 -0.68
CA THR A 136 -8.14 -16.01 0.09
C THR A 136 -8.75 -14.61 -0.12
N PRO A 137 -10.05 -14.43 0.16
CA PRO A 137 -10.69 -13.11 0.08
C PRO A 137 -10.00 -12.05 0.95
N SER A 138 -9.56 -12.43 2.17
CA SER A 138 -8.82 -11.55 3.07
C SER A 138 -7.48 -11.11 2.50
N GLU A 139 -6.74 -12.03 1.88
CA GLU A 139 -5.46 -11.70 1.23
C GLU A 139 -5.65 -10.81 0.01
N CYS A 140 -6.70 -11.04 -0.77
CA CYS A 140 -7.06 -10.17 -1.90
C CYS A 140 -7.34 -8.73 -1.43
N VAL A 141 -8.06 -8.55 -0.33
CA VAL A 141 -8.33 -7.21 0.24
C VAL A 141 -7.05 -6.54 0.74
N ARG A 142 -6.18 -7.27 1.46
CA ARG A 142 -4.90 -6.75 1.96
C ARG A 142 -3.98 -6.33 0.82
N LEU A 143 -3.88 -7.16 -0.22
CA LEU A 143 -3.12 -6.84 -1.43
C LEU A 143 -3.72 -5.64 -2.15
N TYR A 144 -5.05 -5.56 -2.27
CA TYR A 144 -5.72 -4.43 -2.92
C TYR A 144 -5.38 -3.11 -2.26
N ARG A 145 -5.51 -3.00 -0.94
CA ARG A 145 -5.15 -1.79 -0.21
C ARG A 145 -3.67 -1.44 -0.37
N SER A 146 -2.79 -2.44 -0.25
CA SER A 146 -1.34 -2.27 -0.40
C SER A 146 -0.96 -1.75 -1.78
N PHE A 147 -1.52 -2.35 -2.84
CA PHE A 147 -1.26 -1.93 -4.22
C PHE A 147 -1.89 -0.58 -4.56
N VAL A 148 -3.04 -0.23 -3.98
CA VAL A 148 -3.62 1.12 -4.15
C VAL A 148 -2.71 2.18 -3.52
N VAL A 149 -2.24 1.96 -2.29
CA VAL A 149 -1.30 2.87 -1.63
C VAL A 149 -0.02 3.01 -2.46
N LEU A 150 0.56 1.89 -2.88
CA LEU A 150 1.76 1.88 -3.73
C LEU A 150 1.53 2.64 -5.03
N TYR A 151 0.46 2.30 -5.77
CA TYR A 151 0.08 2.93 -7.04
C TYR A 151 -0.04 4.45 -6.92
N ARG A 152 -0.72 4.92 -5.87
CA ARG A 152 -0.95 6.35 -5.66
C ARG A 152 0.33 7.09 -5.30
N ILE A 153 1.16 6.51 -4.43
CA ILE A 153 2.46 7.08 -4.09
C ILE A 153 3.36 7.17 -5.33
N ILE A 154 3.53 6.10 -6.11
CA ILE A 154 4.42 6.12 -7.29
C ILE A 154 3.88 7.00 -8.43
N THR A 155 2.57 7.20 -8.51
CA THR A 155 1.97 8.08 -9.51
C THR A 155 2.15 9.56 -9.16
N LYS A 156 2.10 9.89 -7.86
CA LYS A 156 2.11 11.28 -7.37
C LYS A 156 3.50 11.77 -6.97
N ILE A 157 4.43 10.87 -6.63
CA ILE A 157 5.76 11.22 -6.11
C ILE A 157 6.84 10.70 -7.05
N ARG A 158 7.57 11.62 -7.71
CA ARG A 158 8.59 11.30 -8.73
C ARG A 158 9.74 10.43 -8.21
N THR A 159 10.23 10.70 -7.00
CA THR A 159 11.31 9.92 -6.37
C THR A 159 10.86 8.50 -6.07
N ALA A 160 9.63 8.32 -5.58
CA ALA A 160 9.04 7.00 -5.38
C ALA A 160 8.89 6.22 -6.70
N LYS A 161 8.48 6.88 -7.79
CA LYS A 161 8.45 6.27 -9.13
C LYS A 161 9.83 5.77 -9.55
N HIS A 162 10.86 6.63 -9.44
CA HIS A 162 12.22 6.27 -9.81
C HIS A 162 12.75 5.09 -9.00
N ARG A 163 12.48 5.07 -7.68
CA ARG A 163 12.81 3.91 -6.82
C ARG A 163 12.09 2.65 -7.29
N ALA A 164 10.78 2.73 -7.55
CA ALA A 164 10.01 1.58 -7.98
C ALA A 164 10.53 0.99 -9.30
N CYS A 165 10.82 1.84 -10.29
CA CYS A 165 11.43 1.44 -11.56
C CYS A 165 12.85 0.90 -11.45
N SER A 166 13.60 1.20 -10.38
CA SER A 166 14.99 0.73 -10.23
C SER A 166 15.06 -0.53 -9.38
N LYS A 167 14.27 -0.61 -8.31
CA LYS A 167 14.40 -1.64 -7.28
C LYS A 167 13.40 -2.78 -7.41
N TYR A 168 12.16 -2.51 -7.84
CA TYR A 168 11.08 -3.52 -7.77
C TYR A 168 10.88 -4.30 -9.06
N LYS A 169 11.77 -4.15 -10.05
CA LYS A 169 11.62 -4.77 -11.36
C LYS A 169 11.55 -6.30 -11.29
N GLU A 170 12.47 -6.90 -10.55
CA GLU A 170 12.56 -8.36 -10.49
C GLU A 170 11.35 -8.96 -9.76
N GLU A 171 10.76 -8.23 -8.81
CA GLU A 171 9.56 -8.67 -8.09
C GLU A 171 8.35 -8.80 -9.03
N PHE A 172 8.16 -7.84 -9.93
CA PHE A 172 7.11 -7.90 -10.94
C PHE A 172 7.44 -8.85 -12.08
N LYS A 173 8.73 -9.04 -12.39
CA LYS A 173 9.18 -9.96 -13.46
C LYS A 173 9.06 -11.43 -13.07
N TYR A 174 9.35 -11.79 -11.82
CA TYR A 174 9.40 -13.20 -11.39
C TYR A 174 8.28 -13.61 -10.45
N TYR A 175 7.84 -12.75 -9.53
CA TYR A 175 6.82 -13.12 -8.55
C TYR A 175 5.42 -12.71 -9.01
N ILE A 176 5.19 -11.42 -9.26
CA ILE A 176 3.87 -10.87 -9.59
C ILE A 176 3.70 -10.80 -11.12
N ARG A 177 3.82 -11.96 -11.77
CA ARG A 177 3.73 -12.09 -13.23
C ARG A 177 2.29 -11.91 -13.72
N PRO A 178 2.04 -11.27 -14.87
CA PRO A 178 0.70 -11.15 -15.44
C PRO A 178 -0.06 -12.48 -15.52
N ASP A 179 0.61 -13.55 -15.93
CA ASP A 179 0.01 -14.90 -16.02
C ASP A 179 -0.35 -15.47 -14.64
N SER A 180 0.45 -15.19 -13.62
CA SER A 180 0.19 -15.59 -12.25
C SER A 180 -0.93 -14.80 -11.60
N VAL A 181 -1.19 -13.57 -12.05
CA VAL A 181 -2.21 -12.68 -11.48
C VAL A 181 -3.62 -13.21 -11.73
N THR A 182 -3.86 -13.73 -12.93
CA THR A 182 -5.16 -14.34 -13.28
C THR A 182 -5.37 -15.65 -12.52
N ALA A 183 -4.32 -16.47 -12.38
CA ALA A 183 -4.39 -17.74 -11.66
C ALA A 183 -4.54 -17.57 -10.14
N LYS A 184 -3.85 -16.59 -9.53
CA LYS A 184 -3.86 -16.38 -8.07
C LYS A 184 -5.05 -15.61 -7.54
N ILE A 185 -5.70 -14.78 -8.35
CA ILE A 185 -6.80 -13.93 -7.89
C ILE A 185 -8.10 -14.48 -8.51
N PRO A 186 -8.96 -15.17 -7.76
CA PRO A 186 -10.22 -15.71 -8.29
C PRO A 186 -11.13 -14.63 -8.88
N GLU A 187 -11.83 -14.91 -9.97
CA GLU A 187 -12.83 -13.97 -10.54
C GLU A 187 -14.14 -13.92 -9.74
N SER A 188 -14.29 -14.81 -8.76
CA SER A 188 -15.51 -14.98 -7.97
C SER A 188 -15.87 -13.78 -7.09
N TYR A 189 -14.97 -12.81 -6.90
CA TYR A 189 -15.20 -11.66 -6.01
C TYR A 189 -15.06 -10.31 -6.75
N PRO A 190 -15.96 -9.33 -6.54
CA PRO A 190 -15.89 -8.02 -7.20
C PRO A 190 -14.56 -7.27 -6.99
N ALA A 191 -13.96 -7.40 -5.81
CA ALA A 191 -12.68 -6.77 -5.48
C ALA A 191 -11.50 -7.32 -6.31
N CYS A 192 -11.61 -8.55 -6.80
CA CYS A 192 -10.56 -9.23 -7.55
C CYS A 192 -10.33 -8.64 -8.94
N ALA A 193 -11.39 -8.24 -9.64
CA ALA A 193 -11.26 -7.55 -10.93
C ALA A 193 -10.54 -6.19 -10.76
N ILE A 194 -10.90 -5.44 -9.72
CA ILE A 194 -10.28 -4.15 -9.40
C ILE A 194 -8.82 -4.36 -9.00
N LEU A 195 -8.54 -5.34 -8.12
CA LEU A 195 -7.18 -5.69 -7.70
C LEU A 195 -6.28 -6.02 -8.90
N ARG A 196 -6.74 -6.87 -9.82
CA ARG A 196 -6.00 -7.22 -11.04
C ARG A 196 -5.67 -5.97 -11.86
N ASN A 197 -6.60 -5.04 -11.99
CA ASN A 197 -6.38 -3.77 -12.71
C ASN A 197 -5.37 -2.85 -12.01
N VAL A 198 -5.41 -2.77 -10.68
CA VAL A 198 -4.44 -1.98 -9.91
C VAL A 198 -3.05 -2.60 -10.01
N ILE A 199 -2.92 -3.92 -9.85
CA ILE A 199 -1.63 -4.62 -10.02
C ILE A 199 -1.07 -4.38 -11.42
N ARG A 200 -1.89 -4.50 -12.47
CA ARG A 200 -1.48 -4.21 -13.85
C ARG A 200 -1.00 -2.78 -13.99
N SER A 201 -1.72 -1.80 -13.43
CA SER A 201 -1.34 -0.38 -13.47
C SER A 201 -0.01 -0.12 -12.79
N VAL A 202 0.25 -0.76 -11.64
CA VAL A 202 1.55 -0.68 -10.96
C VAL A 202 2.65 -1.36 -11.79
N ALA A 203 2.37 -2.53 -12.37
CA ALA A 203 3.33 -3.25 -13.21
C ALA A 203 3.77 -2.40 -14.41
N VAL A 204 2.85 -1.69 -15.08
CA VAL A 204 3.17 -0.76 -16.17
C VAL A 204 4.12 0.35 -15.71
N LEU A 205 3.93 0.86 -14.49
CA LEU A 205 4.77 1.92 -13.94
C LEU A 205 6.15 1.41 -13.51
N VAL A 206 6.24 0.17 -13.00
CA VAL A 206 7.50 -0.45 -12.54
C VAL A 206 8.33 -1.01 -13.70
N LEU A 207 7.69 -1.55 -14.74
CA LEU A 207 8.30 -2.17 -15.91
C LEU A 207 8.05 -1.33 -17.19
N PRO A 208 8.52 -0.06 -17.26
CA PRO A 208 8.33 0.76 -18.44
C PRO A 208 9.05 0.12 -19.65
N GLY A 209 8.29 -0.21 -20.70
CA GLY A 209 8.83 -0.75 -21.96
C GLY A 209 8.57 -2.23 -22.24
N GLN A 210 7.88 -2.98 -21.38
CA GLN A 210 7.52 -4.39 -21.65
C GLN A 210 6.12 -4.60 -22.26
N ASN A 211 5.30 -3.56 -22.43
CA ASN A 211 3.95 -3.64 -23.03
C ASN A 211 3.95 -3.41 -24.57
N SER A 212 5.02 -3.77 -25.26
CA SER A 212 5.16 -3.54 -26.72
C SER A 212 5.56 -4.79 -27.49
N ARG A 213 5.11 -5.97 -27.03
CA ARG A 213 5.17 -7.22 -27.79
C ARG A 213 3.89 -8.00 -27.60
#